data_AF-A0A7S3F8Q3-F1
#
_entry.id   AF-A0A7S3F8Q3-F1
#
_cell.length_a   1.000
_cell.length_b   1.000
_cell.length_c   1.000
_cell.angle_alpha   90.00
_cell.angle_beta   90.00
_cell.angle_gamma   90.00
#
_symmetry.space_group_name_H-M   'P 1'
#
loop_
_entity.id
_entity.type
_entity.pdbx_description
1 polymer ?
#
loop_
_entity_poly.entity_id
_entity_poly.type
_entity_poly.pdbx_seq_one_letter_code
_entity_poly.pdbx_strand_id
1 'polypeptide(L)'
;MPGGAKRPDDHRVPKRAPKKSPSSQPKKPPRVAAAPASSQPIAQERSAPPSRQAQSTSAPHRSHQPDRMTAPQENATEFLSLKAAAPTGFGELREALGKGTIASDWGSAPLGSVVHSLGQLTEESTGAMVTICEPWEHVGHNAQHEEVRASVNVAYLANAMGLSARVLPLWSIRCGYPTLPTNELVNCLVKTPVVFEGGAPDVYDESTFHVDTCSRNFLWDLMKRMILSRHVSHMQIYICLSHQMAASTLVELIKDAVEELARCDSSAAKAIGDEIERIGALIQVTKQGKVVAAGYRAQTFATARNEYVEAALFELHPFVVSSSIDTEASEHAAALHKCCAAHAEYARGARGVIQSMMEQRAATGDAVRIAMFHGVEVNEEAMLFTHWALDSIASARETLPSGSWLRNLPVGVEIIGSTKLCEDVNRDGRLVASGEVSTDVACMRFDYCDDADGTLRHSYSCQFHPELTASLRDARHEVPLGFSELQAADGQRMLAHILAEDT
;
A
#
# COMPACT_ATOMS: atom_id res chain seq x y z
N MET A 1 40.84 -43.45 19.45
CA MET A 1 41.11 -44.70 20.20
C MET A 1 40.92 -44.42 21.69
N PRO A 2 40.26 -45.29 22.47
CA PRO A 2 39.00 -46.02 22.23
C PRO A 2 37.99 -45.73 23.38
N GLY A 3 36.67 -45.82 23.19
CA GLY A 3 35.87 -47.06 23.20
C GLY A 3 34.63 -46.80 24.10
N GLY A 4 33.47 -47.41 23.94
CA GLY A 4 32.96 -48.45 23.06
C GLY A 4 31.62 -48.93 23.61
N ALA A 5 30.73 -49.41 22.72
CA ALA A 5 29.65 -50.40 22.96
C ALA A 5 28.52 -50.05 23.97
N LYS A 6 27.25 -50.50 23.87
CA LYS A 6 26.47 -51.34 22.95
C LYS A 6 24.97 -51.12 23.33
N ARG A 7 24.10 -51.36 22.34
CA ARG A 7 22.62 -51.45 22.26
C ARG A 7 21.92 -52.35 23.33
N PRO A 8 20.61 -52.68 23.19
CA PRO A 8 19.36 -51.92 22.91
C PRO A 8 18.28 -52.23 23.99
N ASP A 9 17.06 -51.68 23.89
CA ASP A 9 15.84 -52.50 24.05
C ASP A 9 14.55 -51.81 23.59
N ASP A 10 13.75 -52.61 22.89
CA ASP A 10 12.37 -52.40 22.42
C ASP A 10 11.38 -52.26 23.58
N HIS A 11 10.40 -51.36 23.47
CA HIS A 11 9.04 -51.66 23.93
C HIS A 11 7.99 -50.85 23.16
N ARG A 12 7.24 -51.57 22.34
CA ARG A 12 6.07 -51.13 21.58
C ARG A 12 4.82 -51.56 22.35
N VAL A 13 3.90 -50.65 22.67
CA VAL A 13 2.53 -50.96 23.13
C VAL A 13 1.52 -50.04 22.41
N PRO A 14 0.39 -50.56 21.89
CA PRO A 14 -0.53 -49.86 20.99
C PRO A 14 -1.81 -49.34 21.69
N LYS A 15 -2.45 -48.29 21.15
CA LYS A 15 -3.86 -47.93 21.44
C LYS A 15 -4.51 -47.30 20.19
N ARG A 16 -5.38 -48.06 19.50
CA ARG A 16 -6.86 -48.12 19.61
C ARG A 16 -7.60 -46.94 18.98
N ALA A 17 -8.24 -47.23 17.84
CA ALA A 17 -9.26 -46.42 17.18
C ALA A 17 -10.62 -46.49 17.92
N PRO A 18 -11.48 -45.46 17.84
CA PRO A 18 -12.87 -45.57 18.22
C PRO A 18 -13.84 -45.67 17.03
N LYS A 19 -14.98 -46.27 17.36
CA LYS A 19 -16.04 -46.81 16.50
C LYS A 19 -17.03 -45.74 16.01
N LYS A 20 -17.65 -46.04 14.86
CA LYS A 20 -18.89 -45.43 14.35
C LYS A 20 -20.12 -45.90 15.14
N SER A 21 -21.11 -45.01 15.29
CA SER A 21 -22.52 -45.31 15.58
C SER A 21 -23.43 -44.14 15.11
N PRO A 22 -24.75 -44.35 14.94
CA PRO A 22 -25.47 -43.95 13.71
C PRO A 22 -26.48 -42.79 13.83
N SER A 23 -26.82 -42.27 12.64
CA SER A 23 -28.11 -41.72 12.15
C SER A 23 -29.02 -40.88 13.05
N SER A 24 -29.33 -39.67 12.60
CA SER A 24 -30.64 -39.03 12.82
C SER A 24 -31.01 -38.11 11.65
N GLN A 25 -32.18 -38.35 11.06
CA GLN A 25 -32.82 -37.56 10.00
C GLN A 25 -33.14 -36.12 10.46
N PRO A 26 -33.13 -35.12 9.56
CA PRO A 26 -33.64 -33.79 9.90
C PRO A 26 -35.16 -33.69 9.69
N LYS A 27 -35.87 -33.25 10.73
CA LYS A 27 -37.28 -32.83 10.70
C LYS A 27 -37.39 -31.42 10.12
N LYS A 28 -38.32 -31.23 9.16
CA LYS A 28 -38.76 -29.92 8.66
C LYS A 28 -39.35 -29.05 9.77
N PRO A 29 -39.10 -27.73 9.79
CA PRO A 29 -39.95 -26.76 10.47
C PRO A 29 -41.04 -26.19 9.54
N PRO A 30 -42.13 -25.63 10.11
CA PRO A 30 -43.38 -25.36 9.41
C PRO A 30 -43.44 -23.99 8.72
N ARG A 31 -44.25 -23.94 7.66
CA ARG A 31 -44.83 -22.72 7.04
C ARG A 31 -45.58 -21.89 8.08
N VAL A 32 -45.32 -20.58 8.13
CA VAL A 32 -46.25 -19.59 8.69
C VAL A 32 -46.34 -18.37 7.76
N ALA A 33 -47.53 -17.78 7.79
CA ALA A 33 -48.22 -16.93 6.85
C ALA A 33 -47.58 -15.58 6.50
N ALA A 34 -48.00 -15.09 5.34
CA ALA A 34 -47.73 -13.79 4.77
C ALA A 34 -48.75 -12.72 5.18
N ALA A 35 -48.31 -11.47 5.01
CA ALA A 35 -49.05 -10.22 4.73
C ALA A 35 -49.49 -9.35 5.93
N PRO A 36 -49.76 -8.03 5.73
CA PRO A 36 -49.58 -7.20 4.52
C PRO A 36 -48.82 -5.89 4.73
N ALA A 37 -48.46 -5.29 3.58
CA ALA A 37 -47.91 -3.95 3.41
C ALA A 37 -48.88 -2.83 3.83
N SER A 38 -48.32 -1.72 4.34
CA SER A 38 -48.98 -0.42 4.37
C SER A 38 -48.02 0.68 3.94
N SER A 39 -48.41 1.31 2.85
CA SER A 39 -47.94 2.54 2.22
C SER A 39 -48.07 3.79 3.10
N GLN A 40 -47.11 4.73 3.04
CA GLN A 40 -47.24 6.07 2.42
C GLN A 40 -46.11 7.05 2.83
N PRO A 41 -45.85 8.10 2.03
CA PRO A 41 -44.58 8.81 1.97
C PRO A 41 -44.54 10.09 2.81
N ILE A 42 -43.35 10.50 3.27
CA ILE A 42 -43.11 11.82 3.86
C ILE A 42 -42.21 12.63 2.94
N ALA A 43 -42.71 13.83 2.64
CA ALA A 43 -42.17 14.83 1.74
C ALA A 43 -40.80 15.38 2.16
N GLN A 44 -39.93 15.58 1.18
CA GLN A 44 -38.71 16.38 1.30
C GLN A 44 -39.01 17.81 0.83
N GLU A 45 -39.03 18.76 1.77
CA GLU A 45 -38.77 20.17 1.49
C GLU A 45 -37.34 20.48 1.96
N ARG A 46 -36.44 20.81 1.03
CA ARG A 46 -35.17 21.47 1.34
C ARG A 46 -35.05 22.71 0.47
N SER A 47 -35.27 23.84 1.11
CA SER A 47 -35.00 25.19 0.67
C SER A 47 -33.49 25.43 0.59
N ALA A 48 -33.05 25.99 -0.54
CA ALA A 48 -31.68 26.46 -0.76
C ALA A 48 -31.40 27.75 0.04
N PRO A 49 -30.18 27.95 0.57
CA PRO A 49 -29.75 29.24 1.08
C PRO A 49 -29.07 30.10 -0.02
N PRO A 50 -29.17 31.43 0.05
CA PRO A 50 -28.69 32.33 -0.98
C PRO A 50 -27.19 32.66 -0.87
N SER A 51 -26.61 32.83 -2.06
CA SER A 51 -25.29 33.35 -2.39
C SER A 51 -24.94 34.68 -1.68
N ARG A 52 -23.78 34.73 -1.02
CA ARG A 52 -23.14 35.99 -0.58
C ARG A 52 -22.05 36.42 -1.56
N GLN A 53 -22.24 37.61 -2.12
CA GLN A 53 -21.24 38.38 -2.86
C GLN A 53 -20.11 38.82 -1.91
N ALA A 54 -18.86 38.51 -2.26
CA ALA A 54 -17.67 39.08 -1.62
C ALA A 54 -17.20 40.31 -2.40
N GLN A 55 -17.11 41.44 -1.70
CA GLN A 55 -16.54 42.68 -2.19
C GLN A 55 -15.02 42.60 -2.17
N SER A 56 -14.40 43.00 -3.28
CA SER A 56 -12.94 43.07 -3.45
C SER A 56 -12.41 44.37 -2.83
N THR A 57 -11.41 44.26 -1.96
CA THR A 57 -10.55 45.39 -1.58
C THR A 57 -9.11 45.04 -1.92
N SER A 58 -8.51 45.87 -2.75
CA SER A 58 -7.15 45.80 -3.26
C SER A 58 -6.18 46.56 -2.35
N ALA A 59 -5.03 45.97 -2.05
CA ALA A 59 -3.82 46.69 -1.65
C ALA A 59 -2.57 45.90 -2.08
N PRO A 60 -1.47 46.57 -2.48
CA PRO A 60 -0.39 45.95 -3.24
C PRO A 60 0.70 45.38 -2.33
N HIS A 61 1.12 44.14 -2.59
CA HIS A 61 2.36 43.59 -2.01
C HIS A 61 3.40 43.37 -3.10
N ARG A 62 4.61 43.88 -2.80
CA ARG A 62 5.82 43.82 -3.62
C ARG A 62 6.22 42.38 -3.84
N SER A 63 6.30 41.98 -5.10
CA SER A 63 6.89 40.74 -5.56
C SER A 63 8.42 40.82 -5.50
N HIS A 64 9.03 40.09 -4.56
CA HIS A 64 10.30 39.44 -4.83
C HIS A 64 9.98 38.01 -5.24
N GLN A 65 9.94 37.76 -6.56
CA GLN A 65 10.00 36.41 -7.10
C GLN A 65 11.45 35.92 -6.96
N PRO A 66 11.71 34.80 -6.26
CA PRO A 66 12.88 34.00 -6.58
C PRO A 66 12.63 33.28 -7.91
N ASP A 67 13.64 33.21 -8.77
CA ASP A 67 13.59 32.51 -10.06
C ASP A 67 13.06 31.08 -9.86
N ARG A 68 11.88 30.82 -10.45
CA ARG A 68 11.31 29.48 -10.56
C ARG A 68 12.18 28.71 -11.56
N MET A 69 12.89 27.67 -11.10
CA MET A 69 13.47 26.67 -11.99
C MET A 69 12.34 25.91 -12.70
N THR A 70 12.11 26.18 -13.98
CA THR A 70 11.01 25.63 -14.79
C THR A 70 11.35 24.30 -15.50
N ALA A 71 12.55 23.75 -15.33
CA ALA A 71 13.04 22.63 -16.16
C ALA A 71 12.50 21.21 -15.84
N PRO A 72 12.23 20.80 -14.58
CA PRO A 72 11.81 19.41 -14.30
C PRO A 72 10.39 19.08 -14.78
N GLN A 73 9.47 20.05 -14.68
CA GLN A 73 8.06 19.84 -15.02
C GLN A 73 7.83 19.66 -16.53
N GLU A 74 8.60 20.33 -17.40
CA GLU A 74 8.45 20.17 -18.85
C GLU A 74 8.87 18.77 -19.31
N ASN A 75 9.99 18.24 -18.79
CA ASN A 75 10.47 16.90 -19.12
C ASN A 75 9.54 15.79 -18.59
N ALA A 76 9.01 15.93 -17.37
CA ALA A 76 8.05 14.99 -16.83
C ALA A 76 6.72 15.03 -17.62
N THR A 77 6.21 16.22 -17.96
CA THR A 77 4.94 16.35 -18.68
C THR A 77 5.02 15.78 -20.10
N GLU A 78 6.14 15.97 -20.80
CA GLU A 78 6.39 15.36 -22.12
C GLU A 78 6.53 13.83 -22.01
N PHE A 79 7.29 13.33 -21.02
CA PHE A 79 7.45 11.90 -20.75
C PHE A 79 6.13 11.17 -20.51
N LEU A 80 5.18 11.84 -19.86
CA LEU A 80 3.90 11.28 -19.42
C LEU A 80 2.80 11.29 -20.52
N SER A 81 3.05 11.90 -21.68
CA SER A 81 2.08 11.96 -22.77
C SER A 81 2.10 10.71 -23.66
N LEU A 82 0.92 10.12 -23.89
CA LEU A 82 0.71 8.96 -24.79
C LEU A 82 1.10 9.21 -26.26
N LYS A 83 1.27 10.49 -26.66
CA LYS A 83 1.60 10.89 -28.04
C LYS A 83 2.94 11.60 -28.16
N ALA A 84 3.71 11.70 -27.07
CA ALA A 84 4.98 12.39 -27.11
C ALA A 84 5.98 11.66 -28.02
N ALA A 85 6.86 12.44 -28.65
CA ALA A 85 8.11 11.91 -29.19
C ALA A 85 9.09 11.71 -28.03
N ALA A 86 10.16 10.94 -28.26
CA ALA A 86 11.19 10.77 -27.23
C ALA A 86 11.79 12.13 -26.83
N PRO A 87 11.92 12.46 -25.52
CA PRO A 87 12.52 13.70 -25.07
C PRO A 87 13.94 13.89 -25.61
N THR A 88 14.34 15.13 -25.79
CA THR A 88 15.70 15.49 -26.21
C THR A 88 16.71 14.96 -25.17
N GLY A 89 17.67 14.13 -25.58
CA GLY A 89 18.64 13.48 -24.68
C GLY A 89 18.29 12.03 -24.27
N PHE A 90 17.07 11.54 -24.55
CA PHE A 90 16.70 10.15 -24.27
C PHE A 90 17.57 9.15 -25.05
N GLY A 91 18.00 9.52 -26.27
CA GLY A 91 18.94 8.73 -27.06
C GLY A 91 20.33 8.62 -26.43
N GLU A 92 20.82 9.70 -25.81
CA GLU A 92 22.12 9.73 -25.10
C GLU A 92 22.07 8.92 -23.81
N LEU A 93 20.95 9.00 -23.06
CA LEU A 93 20.68 8.15 -21.91
C LEU A 93 20.70 6.66 -22.32
N ARG A 94 19.95 6.31 -23.37
CA ARG A 94 19.92 4.94 -23.92
C ARG A 94 21.30 4.46 -24.37
N GLU A 95 22.11 5.32 -24.99
CA GLU A 95 23.45 4.97 -25.48
C GLU A 95 24.48 4.87 -24.34
N ALA A 96 24.39 5.71 -23.31
CA ALA A 96 25.20 5.59 -22.10
C ALA A 96 24.93 4.26 -21.38
N LEU A 97 23.69 3.80 -21.39
CA LEU A 97 23.23 2.58 -20.72
C LEU A 97 23.39 1.30 -21.56
N GLY A 98 23.34 1.40 -22.90
CA GLY A 98 23.56 0.28 -23.82
C GLY A 98 25.01 -0.24 -23.86
N LYS A 99 25.92 0.40 -23.12
CA LYS A 99 27.33 0.00 -23.00
C LYS A 99 27.61 -1.04 -21.91
N GLY A 100 26.57 -1.73 -21.39
CA GLY A 100 26.71 -2.91 -20.53
C GLY A 100 27.72 -2.71 -19.41
N THR A 101 27.39 -1.88 -18.42
CA THR A 101 28.35 -1.42 -17.43
C THR A 101 28.32 -2.28 -16.16
N ILE A 102 29.00 -3.44 -16.24
CA ILE A 102 29.34 -4.26 -15.08
C ILE A 102 30.46 -3.55 -14.29
N ALA A 103 30.14 -2.91 -13.17
CA ALA A 103 31.10 -2.62 -12.09
C ALA A 103 30.43 -2.06 -10.80
N SER A 104 29.44 -2.75 -10.23
CA SER A 104 29.18 -2.90 -8.78
C SER A 104 27.99 -3.87 -8.61
N ASP A 105 27.74 -4.46 -7.44
CA ASP A 105 26.50 -5.23 -7.18
C ASP A 105 25.23 -4.36 -7.36
N TRP A 106 25.42 -3.03 -7.38
CA TRP A 106 24.44 -1.98 -7.60
C TRP A 106 24.48 -1.46 -9.06
N GLY A 107 25.36 -1.99 -9.92
CA GLY A 107 25.68 -1.44 -11.24
C GLY A 107 26.50 -0.15 -11.17
N SER A 108 27.10 0.29 -12.28
CA SER A 108 27.63 1.66 -12.40
C SER A 108 26.68 2.49 -13.28
N ALA A 109 25.96 3.41 -12.62
CA ALA A 109 24.92 4.29 -13.16
C ALA A 109 23.72 3.60 -13.85
N PRO A 110 22.48 4.11 -13.68
CA PRO A 110 22.13 5.40 -13.13
C PRO A 110 21.58 5.28 -11.70
N LEU A 111 22.04 4.33 -10.88
CA LEU A 111 21.86 4.52 -9.44
C LEU A 111 22.62 5.78 -9.05
N GLY A 112 21.96 6.75 -8.43
CA GLY A 112 22.70 7.82 -7.76
C GLY A 112 23.40 7.28 -6.52
N SER A 113 23.69 8.14 -5.54
CA SER A 113 24.46 7.71 -4.37
C SER A 113 23.73 6.62 -3.58
N VAL A 114 24.43 5.53 -3.27
CA VAL A 114 24.02 4.56 -2.27
C VAL A 114 24.44 5.10 -0.91
N VAL A 115 23.48 5.13 0.02
CA VAL A 115 23.67 5.67 1.36
C VAL A 115 24.02 4.54 2.31
N HIS A 116 25.11 4.71 3.04
CA HIS A 116 25.57 3.76 4.06
C HIS A 116 25.51 4.36 5.48
N SER A 117 25.11 5.64 5.61
CA SER A 117 25.02 6.33 6.90
C SER A 117 24.06 7.54 6.85
N LEU A 118 23.55 7.96 8.01
CA LEU A 118 22.70 9.16 8.12
C LEU A 118 23.41 10.44 7.63
N GLY A 119 24.72 10.57 7.84
CA GLY A 119 25.48 11.74 7.40
C GLY A 119 25.38 11.98 5.90
N GLN A 120 25.36 10.91 5.11
CA GLN A 120 25.17 10.97 3.66
C GLN A 120 23.74 11.33 3.24
N LEU A 121 22.74 11.16 4.11
CA LEU A 121 21.38 11.67 3.86
C LEU A 121 21.29 13.18 4.06
N THR A 122 22.11 13.74 4.95
CA THR A 122 22.10 15.17 5.28
C THR A 122 22.84 16.05 4.28
N GLU A 123 23.64 15.46 3.39
CA GLU A 123 24.30 16.20 2.31
C GLU A 123 23.26 16.79 1.35
N GLU A 124 23.26 18.12 1.22
CA GLU A 124 22.36 18.86 0.32
C GLU A 124 22.56 18.37 -1.12
N SER A 125 21.49 17.82 -1.70
CA SER A 125 21.48 17.45 -3.11
C SER A 125 21.23 18.67 -3.98
N THR A 126 22.09 18.89 -4.97
CA THR A 126 21.84 19.87 -6.03
C THR A 126 20.88 19.28 -7.06
N GLY A 127 19.58 19.50 -6.91
CA GLY A 127 18.55 19.10 -7.89
C GLY A 127 17.39 18.29 -7.30
N ALA A 128 16.37 18.02 -8.13
CA ALA A 128 15.22 17.21 -7.76
C ALA A 128 15.64 15.74 -7.56
N MET A 129 15.26 15.15 -6.43
CA MET A 129 15.72 13.83 -5.98
C MET A 129 14.58 12.97 -5.45
N VAL A 130 14.64 11.66 -5.68
CA VAL A 130 13.84 10.64 -5.00
C VAL A 130 14.73 9.80 -4.07
N THR A 131 14.24 9.53 -2.87
CA THR A 131 14.89 8.59 -1.94
C THR A 131 14.17 7.24 -1.98
N ILE A 132 14.92 6.16 -2.24
CA ILE A 132 14.40 4.80 -2.36
C ILE A 132 14.90 4.01 -1.15
N CYS A 133 14.00 3.56 -0.29
CA CYS A 133 14.31 2.81 0.92
C CYS A 133 14.11 1.32 0.68
N GLU A 134 15.17 0.52 0.85
CA GLU A 134 15.09 -0.94 0.74
C GLU A 134 14.97 -1.58 2.12
N PRO A 135 13.81 -2.14 2.49
CA PRO A 135 13.69 -2.88 3.73
C PRO A 135 14.40 -4.24 3.67
N TRP A 136 14.68 -4.75 2.47
CA TRP A 136 15.29 -6.07 2.23
C TRP A 136 16.22 -6.06 1.00
N GLU A 137 17.11 -7.06 0.92
CA GLU A 137 18.15 -7.19 -0.12
C GLU A 137 17.59 -7.31 -1.54
N HIS A 138 16.49 -8.05 -1.70
CA HIS A 138 15.82 -8.29 -2.97
C HIS A 138 14.32 -8.52 -2.74
N VAL A 139 13.51 -8.39 -3.78
CA VAL A 139 12.06 -8.63 -3.71
C VAL A 139 11.70 -10.10 -3.95
N GLY A 140 12.65 -10.89 -4.46
CA GLY A 140 12.51 -12.33 -4.67
C GLY A 140 13.45 -12.85 -5.76
N HIS A 141 13.22 -14.09 -6.20
CA HIS A 141 13.97 -14.72 -7.29
C HIS A 141 13.07 -15.02 -8.49
N ASN A 142 13.47 -14.62 -9.68
CA ASN A 142 12.68 -14.85 -10.89
C ASN A 142 12.78 -16.31 -11.39
N ALA A 143 12.14 -16.61 -12.52
CA ALA A 143 12.13 -17.95 -13.12
C ALA A 143 13.54 -18.44 -13.56
N GLN A 144 14.50 -17.54 -13.70
CA GLN A 144 15.90 -17.83 -14.01
C GLN A 144 16.76 -17.94 -12.75
N HIS A 145 16.16 -17.89 -11.56
CA HIS A 145 16.83 -17.86 -10.26
C HIS A 145 17.74 -16.65 -10.04
N GLU A 146 17.46 -15.54 -10.73
CA GLU A 146 18.15 -14.27 -10.49
C GLU A 146 17.45 -13.52 -9.36
N GLU A 147 18.25 -12.94 -8.45
CA GLU A 147 17.74 -12.01 -7.45
C GLU A 147 17.22 -10.74 -8.11
N VAL A 148 15.98 -10.38 -7.82
CA VAL A 148 15.34 -9.19 -8.38
C VAL A 148 15.43 -8.05 -7.39
N ARG A 149 16.15 -6.99 -7.74
CA ARG A 149 16.30 -5.81 -6.88
C ARG A 149 15.58 -4.60 -7.47
N ALA A 150 14.29 -4.49 -7.16
CA ALA A 150 13.37 -3.60 -7.84
C ALA A 150 13.68 -2.09 -7.67
N SER A 151 14.34 -1.72 -6.57
CA SER A 151 14.86 -0.36 -6.35
C SER A 151 15.74 0.17 -7.48
N VAL A 152 16.44 -0.72 -8.19
CA VAL A 152 17.26 -0.34 -9.35
C VAL A 152 16.39 0.15 -10.50
N ASN A 153 15.21 -0.42 -10.66
CA ASN A 153 14.24 -0.03 -11.68
C ASN A 153 13.58 1.31 -11.33
N VAL A 154 13.26 1.55 -10.06
CA VAL A 154 12.78 2.87 -9.60
C VAL A 154 13.82 3.95 -9.87
N ALA A 155 15.08 3.69 -9.50
CA ALA A 155 16.16 4.63 -9.76
C ALA A 155 16.35 4.87 -11.27
N TYR A 156 16.31 3.82 -12.09
CA TYR A 156 16.35 3.94 -13.54
C TYR A 156 15.24 4.84 -14.08
N LEU A 157 13.99 4.60 -13.67
CA LEU A 157 12.83 5.36 -14.09
C LEU A 157 12.93 6.83 -13.65
N ALA A 158 13.34 7.08 -12.41
CA ALA A 158 13.53 8.42 -11.88
C ALA A 158 14.56 9.22 -12.72
N ASN A 159 15.70 8.62 -13.07
CA ASN A 159 16.68 9.27 -13.92
C ASN A 159 16.16 9.52 -15.34
N ALA A 160 15.36 8.60 -15.89
CA ALA A 160 14.71 8.81 -17.19
C ALA A 160 13.73 9.99 -17.17
N MET A 161 13.17 10.33 -16.00
CA MET A 161 12.35 11.52 -15.77
C MET A 161 13.17 12.79 -15.45
N GLY A 162 14.50 12.69 -15.40
CA GLY A 162 15.38 13.80 -15.01
C GLY A 162 15.50 14.02 -13.50
N LEU A 163 15.07 13.06 -12.68
CA LEU A 163 15.24 13.07 -11.22
C LEU A 163 16.51 12.32 -10.83
N SER A 164 17.24 12.83 -9.85
CA SER A 164 18.31 12.04 -9.20
C SER A 164 17.69 10.98 -8.28
N ALA A 165 18.26 9.78 -8.23
CA ALA A 165 17.81 8.73 -7.31
C ALA A 165 18.86 8.46 -6.24
N ARG A 166 18.46 8.31 -4.99
CA ARG A 166 19.33 7.91 -3.88
C ARG A 166 18.77 6.67 -3.23
N VAL A 167 19.60 5.65 -3.01
CA VAL A 167 19.13 4.39 -2.41
C VAL A 167 19.61 4.24 -0.98
N LEU A 168 18.70 3.91 -0.08
CA LEU A 168 18.91 3.68 1.34
C LEU A 168 18.62 2.20 1.70
N PRO A 169 19.64 1.33 1.68
CA PRO A 169 19.50 -0.07 2.09
C PRO A 169 19.40 -0.25 3.60
N LEU A 170 18.18 -0.19 4.13
CA LEU A 170 17.90 -0.36 5.56
C LEU A 170 18.33 -1.74 6.09
N TRP A 171 18.29 -2.77 5.24
CA TRP A 171 18.77 -4.11 5.58
C TRP A 171 20.28 -4.18 5.82
N SER A 172 21.07 -3.30 5.20
CA SER A 172 22.54 -3.30 5.26
C SER A 172 23.10 -2.34 6.31
N ILE A 173 22.36 -1.28 6.62
CA ILE A 173 22.71 -0.31 7.65
C ILE A 173 22.25 -0.89 8.98
N ARG A 174 23.04 -0.77 10.04
CA ARG A 174 22.53 -1.06 11.39
C ARG A 174 21.50 -0.01 11.79
N CYS A 175 20.27 -0.16 11.29
CA CYS A 175 19.19 0.80 11.51
C CYS A 175 18.53 0.67 12.89
N GLY A 176 18.97 -0.28 13.73
CA GLY A 176 18.47 -0.43 15.09
C GLY A 176 19.02 0.63 16.06
N TYR A 177 18.28 0.90 17.13
CA TYR A 177 18.80 1.66 18.27
C TYR A 177 20.04 0.93 18.85
N PRO A 178 21.16 1.63 19.12
CA PRO A 178 21.34 3.08 19.17
C PRO A 178 21.92 3.71 17.88
N THR A 179 22.07 2.97 16.79
CA THR A 179 22.86 3.39 15.62
C THR A 179 22.13 4.27 14.59
N LEU A 180 20.79 4.18 14.47
CA LEU A 180 20.01 5.09 13.62
C LEU A 180 18.68 5.47 14.30
N PRO A 181 18.57 6.66 14.92
CA PRO A 181 17.31 7.11 15.51
C PRO A 181 16.25 7.38 14.44
N THR A 182 15.07 6.76 14.56
CA THR A 182 13.99 6.90 13.56
C THR A 182 13.59 8.34 13.31
N ASN A 183 13.61 9.21 14.34
CA ASN A 183 13.30 10.64 14.19
C ASN A 183 14.27 11.36 13.24
N GLU A 184 15.57 11.08 13.37
CA GLU A 184 16.58 11.72 12.53
C GLU A 184 16.47 11.23 11.08
N LEU A 185 16.19 9.94 10.91
CA LEU A 185 15.92 9.36 9.59
C LEU A 185 14.69 10.01 8.95
N VAL A 186 13.55 10.09 9.66
CA VAL A 186 12.32 10.71 9.16
C VAL A 186 12.57 12.17 8.77
N ASN A 187 13.29 12.94 9.61
CA ASN A 187 13.64 14.33 9.30
C ASN A 187 14.45 14.48 8.01
N CYS A 188 15.20 13.45 7.60
CA CYS A 188 15.86 13.42 6.31
C CYS A 188 14.90 13.02 5.18
N LEU A 189 14.11 11.97 5.39
CA LEU A 189 13.22 11.39 4.37
C LEU A 189 12.09 12.33 3.96
N VAL A 190 11.53 13.13 4.88
CA VAL A 190 10.43 14.04 4.55
C VAL A 190 10.80 15.12 3.53
N LYS A 191 12.10 15.35 3.28
CA LYS A 191 12.61 16.40 2.38
C LYS A 191 12.60 16.02 0.89
N THR A 192 12.29 14.78 0.54
CA THR A 192 12.24 14.28 -0.84
C THR A 192 11.06 13.35 -1.01
N PRO A 193 10.52 13.16 -2.24
CA PRO A 193 9.69 11.99 -2.52
C PRO A 193 10.38 10.70 -2.07
N VAL A 194 9.62 9.81 -1.44
CA VAL A 194 10.14 8.54 -0.90
C VAL A 194 9.41 7.35 -1.49
N VAL A 195 10.18 6.36 -1.94
CA VAL A 195 9.68 5.05 -2.34
C VAL A 195 10.18 4.02 -1.34
N PHE A 196 9.28 3.37 -0.62
CA PHE A 196 9.57 2.23 0.24
C PHE A 196 9.34 0.94 -0.54
N GLU A 197 10.38 0.14 -0.70
CA GLU A 197 10.41 -1.02 -1.58
C GLU A 197 9.87 -2.31 -0.96
N GLY A 198 9.78 -3.34 -1.80
CA GLY A 198 9.41 -4.70 -1.40
C GLY A 198 10.50 -5.47 -0.63
N GLY A 199 10.21 -6.73 -0.34
CA GLY A 199 11.12 -7.63 0.36
C GLY A 199 10.50 -9.00 0.62
N ALA A 200 11.32 -9.95 1.05
CA ALA A 200 10.92 -11.33 1.34
C ALA A 200 10.15 -11.58 2.66
N PRO A 201 10.31 -10.78 3.75
CA PRO A 201 9.64 -11.05 5.02
C PRO A 201 8.11 -11.10 4.97
N ASP A 202 7.51 -11.86 5.88
CA ASP A 202 6.07 -11.90 6.10
C ASP A 202 5.71 -10.89 7.21
N VAL A 203 4.96 -9.83 6.91
CA VAL A 203 4.64 -8.74 7.88
C VAL A 203 4.03 -9.26 9.18
N TYR A 204 3.14 -10.25 9.10
CA TYR A 204 2.52 -10.84 10.28
C TYR A 204 3.49 -11.72 11.08
N ASP A 205 4.68 -12.10 10.60
CA ASP A 205 5.67 -12.93 11.31
C ASP A 205 7.01 -12.18 11.49
N GLU A 206 7.21 -11.64 12.70
CA GLU A 206 8.42 -10.91 13.07
C GLU A 206 9.72 -11.70 12.88
N SER A 207 9.66 -13.02 13.01
CA SER A 207 10.86 -13.88 12.93
C SER A 207 11.47 -13.93 11.53
N THR A 208 10.73 -13.46 10.52
CA THR A 208 11.18 -13.40 9.12
C THR A 208 12.02 -12.16 8.81
N PHE A 209 12.12 -11.19 9.72
CA PHE A 209 12.88 -9.95 9.53
C PHE A 209 14.32 -10.03 10.04
N HIS A 210 15.20 -9.15 9.55
CA HIS A 210 16.55 -9.01 10.07
C HIS A 210 16.52 -8.31 11.43
N VAL A 211 16.72 -9.07 12.51
CA VAL A 211 16.66 -8.54 13.88
C VAL A 211 17.66 -7.41 14.13
N ASP A 212 18.87 -7.50 13.55
CA ASP A 212 19.98 -6.59 13.86
C ASP A 212 20.02 -5.30 13.02
N THR A 213 19.34 -5.27 11.88
CA THR A 213 19.43 -4.15 10.92
C THR A 213 18.06 -3.57 10.62
N CYS A 214 17.12 -4.39 10.16
CA CYS A 214 15.82 -3.96 9.67
C CYS A 214 14.70 -4.81 10.30
N SER A 215 14.55 -4.70 11.62
CA SER A 215 13.50 -5.41 12.35
C SER A 215 12.11 -4.89 11.98
N ARG A 216 11.08 -5.73 12.14
CA ARG A 216 9.68 -5.33 11.92
C ARG A 216 9.30 -4.11 12.75
N ASN A 217 9.69 -4.07 14.02
CA ASN A 217 9.36 -2.97 14.94
C ASN A 217 10.03 -1.66 14.52
N PHE A 218 11.26 -1.73 14.02
CA PHE A 218 11.94 -0.56 13.45
C PHE A 218 11.17 -0.02 12.23
N LEU A 219 10.79 -0.89 11.29
CA LEU A 219 10.01 -0.49 10.11
C LEU A 219 8.64 0.06 10.47
N TRP A 220 7.95 -0.53 11.46
CA TRP A 220 6.69 0.02 11.97
C TRP A 220 6.87 1.42 12.56
N ASP A 221 7.86 1.64 13.42
CA ASP A 221 8.12 2.97 14.00
C ASP A 221 8.45 3.99 12.90
N LEU A 222 9.25 3.60 11.89
CA LEU A 222 9.57 4.43 10.74
C LEU A 222 8.31 4.80 9.93
N MET A 223 7.50 3.81 9.57
CA MET A 223 6.30 4.04 8.76
C MET A 223 5.22 4.81 9.54
N LYS A 224 5.02 4.56 10.84
CA LYS A 224 4.12 5.36 11.68
C LYS A 224 4.49 6.84 11.60
N ARG A 225 5.78 7.15 11.79
CA ARG A 225 6.28 8.53 11.72
C ARG A 225 6.14 9.12 10.31
N MET A 226 6.44 8.36 9.26
CA MET A 226 6.29 8.83 7.88
C MET A 226 4.83 9.14 7.53
N ILE A 227 3.90 8.22 7.81
CA ILE A 227 2.46 8.41 7.60
C ILE A 227 1.98 9.66 8.34
N LEU A 228 2.34 9.82 9.62
CA LEU A 228 1.96 10.99 10.41
C LEU A 228 2.68 12.30 9.99
N SER A 229 3.74 12.22 9.19
CA SER A 229 4.50 13.38 8.74
C SER A 229 4.07 13.89 7.36
N ARG A 230 2.97 13.38 6.79
CA ARG A 230 2.58 13.74 5.42
C ARG A 230 2.27 15.22 5.20
N HIS A 231 1.92 15.96 6.25
CA HIS A 231 1.74 17.42 6.23
C HIS A 231 3.04 18.20 5.93
N VAL A 232 4.21 17.63 6.23
CA VAL A 232 5.53 18.23 5.96
C VAL A 232 6.38 17.43 4.96
N SER A 233 5.92 16.26 4.52
CA SER A 233 6.65 15.43 3.57
C SER A 233 6.20 15.66 2.13
N HIS A 234 7.09 15.32 1.19
CA HIS A 234 6.74 15.04 -0.20
C HIS A 234 5.99 13.70 -0.34
N MET A 235 5.71 13.32 -1.60
CA MET A 235 5.07 12.06 -1.98
C MET A 235 5.71 10.85 -1.30
N GLN A 236 4.87 9.94 -0.82
CA GLN A 236 5.28 8.67 -0.20
C GLN A 236 4.61 7.52 -0.96
N ILE A 237 5.42 6.58 -1.43
CA ILE A 237 4.97 5.41 -2.20
C ILE A 237 5.44 4.16 -1.46
N TYR A 238 4.54 3.20 -1.23
CA TYR A 238 4.81 1.97 -0.50
C TYR A 238 4.56 0.75 -1.41
N ILE A 239 5.59 -0.05 -1.70
CA ILE A 239 5.54 -1.10 -2.72
C ILE A 239 5.72 -2.48 -2.08
N CYS A 240 4.92 -3.47 -2.49
CA CYS A 240 4.98 -4.88 -2.10
C CYS A 240 5.03 -5.08 -0.57
N LEU A 241 6.16 -5.48 0.02
CA LEU A 241 6.32 -5.57 1.47
C LEU A 241 5.94 -4.27 2.17
N SER A 242 6.33 -3.13 1.61
CA SER A 242 6.02 -1.83 2.21
C SER A 242 4.54 -1.48 2.10
N HIS A 243 3.82 -1.96 1.08
CA HIS A 243 2.36 -1.85 1.02
C HIS A 243 1.69 -2.65 2.15
N GLN A 244 2.15 -3.87 2.39
CA GLN A 244 1.69 -4.72 3.49
C GLN A 244 2.01 -4.10 4.86
N MET A 245 3.22 -3.57 5.01
CA MET A 245 3.64 -2.85 6.22
C MET A 245 2.81 -1.57 6.42
N ALA A 246 2.49 -0.82 5.37
CA ALA A 246 1.65 0.37 5.46
C ALA A 246 0.23 0.01 5.94
N ALA A 247 -0.39 -1.03 5.36
CA ALA A 247 -1.68 -1.54 5.83
C ALA A 247 -1.65 -1.93 7.31
N SER A 248 -0.63 -2.69 7.72
CA SER A 248 -0.45 -3.05 9.12
C SER A 248 -0.20 -1.85 10.02
N THR A 249 0.57 -0.87 9.54
CA THR A 249 0.87 0.37 10.27
C THR A 249 -0.39 1.18 10.53
N LEU A 250 -1.27 1.30 9.53
CA LEU A 250 -2.55 1.99 9.68
C LEU A 250 -3.43 1.32 10.73
N VAL A 251 -3.50 -0.01 10.74
CA VAL A 251 -4.22 -0.77 11.79
C VAL A 251 -3.61 -0.53 13.16
N GLU A 252 -2.29 -0.51 13.29
CA GLU A 252 -1.61 -0.19 14.56
C GLU A 252 -1.86 1.27 14.99
N LEU A 253 -1.88 2.23 14.07
CA LEU A 253 -2.24 3.62 14.37
C LEU A 253 -3.68 3.74 14.86
N ILE A 254 -4.62 2.95 14.33
CA ILE A 254 -5.99 2.88 14.84
C ILE A 254 -6.02 2.32 16.27
N LYS A 255 -5.23 1.28 16.58
CA LYS A 255 -5.11 0.75 17.95
C LYS A 255 -4.60 1.83 18.92
N ASP A 256 -3.51 2.50 18.55
CA ASP A 256 -2.94 3.61 19.33
C ASP A 256 -3.97 4.75 19.50
N ALA A 257 -4.74 5.05 18.45
CA ALA A 257 -5.76 6.08 18.48
C ALA A 257 -6.92 5.74 19.42
N VAL A 258 -7.40 4.50 19.43
CA VAL A 258 -8.45 4.05 20.37
C VAL A 258 -7.99 4.22 21.82
N GLU A 259 -6.74 3.85 22.12
CA GLU A 259 -6.19 4.04 23.46
C GLU A 259 -6.10 5.52 23.86
N GLU A 260 -5.72 6.40 22.93
CA GLU A 260 -5.64 7.83 23.18
C GLU A 260 -7.01 8.49 23.35
N LEU A 261 -8.00 8.08 22.53
CA LEU A 261 -9.38 8.54 22.63
C LEU A 261 -10.01 8.15 23.98
N ALA A 262 -9.70 6.96 24.50
CA ALA A 262 -10.16 6.52 25.82
C ALA A 262 -9.63 7.41 26.97
N ARG A 263 -8.46 8.03 26.77
CA ARG A 263 -7.81 8.94 27.73
C ARG A 263 -8.27 10.39 27.60
N CYS A 264 -8.93 10.77 26.50
CA CYS A 264 -9.44 12.14 26.30
C CYS A 264 -10.54 12.49 27.31
N ASP A 265 -10.66 13.74 27.75
CA ASP A 265 -11.74 14.16 28.66
C ASP A 265 -13.12 14.19 27.98
N SER A 266 -13.15 14.33 26.64
CA SER A 266 -14.36 14.40 25.84
C SER A 266 -15.11 13.07 25.83
N SER A 267 -16.36 13.07 26.31
CA SER A 267 -17.25 11.89 26.24
C SER A 267 -17.55 11.49 24.79
N ALA A 268 -17.58 12.44 23.85
CA ALA A 268 -17.73 12.17 22.43
C ALA A 268 -16.50 11.43 21.87
N ALA A 269 -15.29 11.85 22.23
CA ALA A 269 -14.05 11.18 21.81
C ALA A 269 -13.98 9.74 22.34
N LYS A 270 -14.33 9.54 23.62
CA LYS A 270 -14.40 8.20 24.22
C LYS A 270 -15.40 7.30 23.50
N ALA A 271 -16.61 7.80 23.23
CA ALA A 271 -17.64 7.02 22.55
C ALA A 271 -17.22 6.56 21.15
N ILE A 272 -16.39 7.35 20.45
CA ILE A 272 -15.82 6.96 19.17
C ILE A 272 -14.78 5.86 19.34
N GLY A 273 -13.87 6.01 20.31
CA GLY A 273 -12.91 4.96 20.65
C GLY A 273 -13.59 3.63 20.99
N ASP A 274 -14.64 3.68 21.82
CA ASP A 274 -15.43 2.50 22.22
C ASP A 274 -16.12 1.84 21.03
N GLU A 275 -16.69 2.63 20.11
CA GLU A 275 -17.35 2.09 18.91
C GLU A 275 -16.35 1.51 17.91
N ILE A 276 -15.16 2.10 17.77
CA ILE A 276 -14.07 1.56 16.93
C ILE A 276 -13.58 0.23 17.50
N GLU A 277 -13.33 0.15 18.80
CA GLU A 277 -12.94 -1.10 19.47
C GLU A 277 -14.00 -2.19 19.25
N ARG A 278 -15.29 -1.83 19.45
CA ARG A 278 -16.40 -2.77 19.31
C ARG A 278 -16.55 -3.29 17.87
N ILE A 279 -16.56 -2.40 16.88
CA ILE A 279 -16.65 -2.81 15.46
C ILE A 279 -15.42 -3.64 15.08
N GLY A 280 -14.23 -3.17 15.43
CA GLY A 280 -12.98 -3.86 15.15
C GLY A 280 -12.92 -5.27 15.73
N ALA A 281 -13.49 -5.50 16.92
CA ALA A 281 -13.57 -6.81 17.55
C ALA A 281 -14.51 -7.80 16.83
N LEU A 282 -15.48 -7.30 16.05
CA LEU A 282 -16.46 -8.11 15.31
C LEU A 282 -15.97 -8.49 13.90
N ILE A 283 -15.00 -7.76 13.33
CA ILE A 283 -14.49 -8.07 12.00
C ILE A 283 -13.63 -9.33 12.04
N GLN A 284 -13.94 -10.27 11.16
CA GLN A 284 -13.20 -11.50 10.92
C GLN A 284 -12.61 -11.41 9.53
N VAL A 285 -11.41 -11.95 9.36
CA VAL A 285 -10.81 -12.16 8.04
C VAL A 285 -10.92 -13.63 7.72
N THR A 286 -11.48 -13.95 6.56
CA THR A 286 -11.67 -15.33 6.12
C THR A 286 -10.90 -15.59 4.82
N LYS A 287 -10.02 -16.59 4.83
CA LYS A 287 -9.30 -17.06 3.64
C LYS A 287 -9.64 -18.52 3.38
N GLN A 288 -10.04 -18.85 2.16
CA GLN A 288 -10.50 -20.21 1.77
C GLN A 288 -11.54 -20.82 2.73
N GLY A 289 -12.49 -20.02 3.22
CA GLY A 289 -13.52 -20.45 4.17
C GLY A 289 -13.02 -20.73 5.59
N LYS A 290 -11.80 -20.33 5.94
CA LYS A 290 -11.24 -20.41 7.29
C LYS A 290 -11.00 -19.01 7.83
N VAL A 291 -11.46 -18.77 9.05
CA VAL A 291 -11.15 -17.55 9.79
C VAL A 291 -9.66 -17.55 10.13
N VAL A 292 -8.90 -16.63 9.53
CA VAL A 292 -7.45 -16.46 9.77
C VAL A 292 -7.17 -15.37 10.79
N ALA A 293 -8.13 -14.46 11.02
CA ALA A 293 -8.07 -13.44 12.06
C ALA A 293 -9.47 -13.20 12.64
N ALA A 294 -9.57 -13.10 13.97
CA ALA A 294 -10.80 -12.74 14.66
C ALA A 294 -10.56 -11.46 15.47
N GLY A 295 -11.10 -10.35 14.98
CA GLY A 295 -10.92 -9.01 15.54
C GLY A 295 -9.64 -8.32 15.06
N TYR A 296 -9.68 -6.99 15.03
CA TYR A 296 -8.60 -6.15 14.50
C TYR A 296 -7.28 -6.19 15.29
N ARG A 297 -7.31 -6.75 16.51
CA ARG A 297 -6.13 -6.98 17.35
C ARG A 297 -5.35 -8.25 16.98
N ALA A 298 -5.89 -9.12 16.13
CA ALA A 298 -5.17 -10.31 15.68
C ALA A 298 -3.96 -9.93 14.80
N GLN A 299 -2.87 -10.68 14.93
CA GLN A 299 -1.60 -10.44 14.24
C GLN A 299 -1.71 -10.54 12.71
N THR A 300 -2.60 -11.40 12.23
CA THR A 300 -2.91 -11.66 10.81
C THR A 300 -4.07 -10.82 10.29
N PHE A 301 -4.55 -9.84 11.07
CA PHE A 301 -5.72 -9.05 10.67
C PHE A 301 -5.43 -8.18 9.45
N ALA A 302 -4.35 -7.41 9.45
CA ALA A 302 -4.02 -6.53 8.34
C ALA A 302 -3.50 -7.29 7.10
N THR A 303 -2.73 -8.35 7.35
CA THR A 303 -2.06 -9.12 6.30
C THR A 303 -2.11 -10.61 6.62
N ALA A 304 -2.23 -11.44 5.60
CA ALA A 304 -2.18 -12.89 5.73
C ALA A 304 -1.53 -13.49 4.48
N ARG A 305 -1.16 -14.78 4.54
CA ARG A 305 -0.74 -15.50 3.33
C ARG A 305 -1.86 -15.46 2.31
N ASN A 306 -1.49 -15.12 1.09
CA ASN A 306 -2.36 -15.28 -0.07
C ASN A 306 -2.55 -16.79 -0.31
N GLU A 307 -3.66 -17.15 -0.96
CA GLU A 307 -3.94 -18.50 -1.42
C GLU A 307 -2.81 -19.10 -2.27
N TYR A 308 -2.11 -18.28 -3.07
CA TYR A 308 -0.98 -18.69 -3.89
C TYR A 308 0.07 -17.58 -4.01
N VAL A 309 1.29 -17.95 -4.41
CA VAL A 309 2.33 -16.97 -4.76
C VAL A 309 2.03 -16.39 -6.14
N GLU A 310 2.00 -15.07 -6.24
CA GLU A 310 1.83 -14.33 -7.48
C GLU A 310 3.18 -13.88 -8.02
N ALA A 311 3.55 -14.37 -9.21
CA ALA A 311 4.80 -14.03 -9.90
C ALA A 311 4.57 -13.97 -11.42
N ALA A 312 3.78 -12.99 -11.88
CA ALA A 312 3.39 -12.85 -13.27
C ALA A 312 2.85 -11.43 -13.57
N LEU A 313 2.44 -11.19 -14.82
CA LEU A 313 1.61 -10.05 -15.16
C LEU A 313 0.14 -10.30 -14.79
N PHE A 314 -0.50 -9.26 -14.28
CA PHE A 314 -1.91 -9.23 -13.93
C PHE A 314 -2.58 -7.99 -14.50
N GLU A 315 -3.89 -8.06 -14.62
CA GLU A 315 -4.72 -6.91 -14.97
C GLU A 315 -5.17 -6.22 -13.68
N LEU A 316 -4.95 -4.91 -13.61
CA LEU A 316 -5.48 -4.06 -12.55
C LEU A 316 -6.85 -3.54 -12.94
N HIS A 317 -7.82 -3.68 -12.03
CA HIS A 317 -9.18 -3.20 -12.22
C HIS A 317 -9.64 -2.38 -11.01
N PRO A 318 -10.64 -1.51 -11.18
CA PRO A 318 -11.25 -0.81 -10.06
C PRO A 318 -11.73 -1.78 -8.98
N PHE A 319 -11.46 -1.44 -7.73
CA PHE A 319 -11.93 -2.23 -6.60
C PHE A 319 -13.45 -2.26 -6.58
N VAL A 320 -14.00 -3.46 -6.37
CA VAL A 320 -15.42 -3.68 -6.18
C VAL A 320 -15.55 -4.52 -4.93
N VAL A 321 -16.26 -3.98 -3.94
CA VAL A 321 -16.55 -4.69 -2.68
C VAL A 321 -17.07 -6.08 -3.00
N SER A 322 -16.43 -7.09 -2.43
CA SER A 322 -16.76 -8.48 -2.71
C SER A 322 -18.24 -8.77 -2.39
N SER A 323 -18.96 -9.37 -3.34
CA SER A 323 -20.34 -9.80 -3.12
C SER A 323 -20.45 -11.00 -2.18
N SER A 324 -19.31 -11.56 -1.75
CA SER A 324 -19.20 -12.69 -0.84
C SER A 324 -19.33 -12.33 0.64
N ILE A 325 -19.55 -11.05 0.98
CA ILE A 325 -19.95 -10.66 2.34
C ILE A 325 -21.19 -11.48 2.72
N ASP A 326 -21.02 -12.34 3.73
CA ASP A 326 -22.02 -13.33 4.12
C ASP A 326 -23.39 -12.68 4.25
N THR A 327 -24.32 -13.10 3.39
CA THR A 327 -25.72 -12.62 3.41
C THR A 327 -26.49 -13.11 4.63
N GLU A 328 -25.90 -14.02 5.42
CA GLU A 328 -26.44 -14.42 6.71
C GLU A 328 -26.27 -13.31 7.75
N ALA A 329 -27.37 -12.94 8.40
CA ALA A 329 -27.40 -11.89 9.41
C ALA A 329 -26.55 -12.27 10.63
N SER A 330 -25.28 -11.86 10.63
CA SER A 330 -24.33 -11.97 11.73
C SER A 330 -23.86 -10.59 12.19
N GLU A 331 -23.34 -10.48 13.41
CA GLU A 331 -22.74 -9.22 13.91
C GLU A 331 -21.51 -8.83 13.09
N HIS A 332 -20.74 -9.82 12.61
CA HIS A 332 -19.63 -9.63 11.68
C HIS A 332 -20.11 -8.99 10.36
N ALA A 333 -21.11 -9.59 9.71
CA ALA A 333 -21.63 -9.08 8.43
C ALA A 333 -22.21 -7.68 8.58
N ALA A 334 -22.92 -7.39 9.68
CA ALA A 334 -23.44 -6.05 9.96
C ALA A 334 -22.32 -5.02 10.16
N ALA A 335 -21.26 -5.37 10.90
CA ALA A 335 -20.09 -4.53 11.10
C ALA A 335 -19.34 -4.27 9.79
N LEU A 336 -19.11 -5.32 8.99
CA LEU A 336 -18.41 -5.20 7.71
C LEU A 336 -19.22 -4.39 6.68
N HIS A 337 -20.55 -4.58 6.61
CA HIS A 337 -21.41 -3.75 5.76
C HIS A 337 -21.32 -2.26 6.10
N LYS A 338 -21.23 -1.91 7.39
CA LYS A 338 -21.02 -0.52 7.84
C LYS A 338 -19.72 0.03 7.26
N CYS A 339 -18.63 -0.74 7.32
CA CYS A 339 -17.33 -0.36 6.77
C CYS A 339 -17.35 -0.23 5.24
N CYS A 340 -18.02 -1.16 4.55
CA CYS A 340 -18.18 -1.13 3.09
C CYS A 340 -18.95 0.11 2.64
N ALA A 341 -20.04 0.46 3.33
CA ALA A 341 -20.85 1.62 2.99
C ALA A 341 -20.05 2.93 3.11
N ALA A 342 -19.24 3.07 4.17
CA ALA A 342 -18.36 4.22 4.34
C ALA A 342 -17.33 4.31 3.21
N HIS A 343 -16.65 3.21 2.89
CA HIS A 343 -15.66 3.19 1.80
C HIS A 343 -16.30 3.49 0.43
N ALA A 344 -17.47 2.91 0.13
CA ALA A 344 -18.17 3.16 -1.12
C ALA A 344 -18.64 4.62 -1.25
N GLU A 345 -19.01 5.27 -0.14
CA GLU A 345 -19.30 6.70 -0.14
C GLU A 345 -18.03 7.52 -0.44
N TYR A 346 -16.93 7.18 0.22
CA TYR A 346 -15.65 7.83 0.08
C TYR A 346 -15.06 7.71 -1.34
N ALA A 347 -15.09 6.52 -1.93
CA ALA A 347 -14.53 6.22 -3.25
C ALA A 347 -15.24 6.95 -4.40
N ARG A 348 -16.41 7.57 -4.17
CA ARG A 348 -17.07 8.46 -5.15
C ARG A 348 -16.44 9.85 -5.25
N GLY A 349 -15.50 10.18 -4.34
CA GLY A 349 -14.87 11.48 -4.21
C GLY A 349 -13.74 11.75 -5.20
N ALA A 350 -12.67 12.40 -4.71
CA ALA A 350 -11.53 12.83 -5.51
C ALA A 350 -10.82 11.65 -6.18
N ARG A 351 -10.31 11.86 -7.40
CA ARG A 351 -9.62 10.82 -8.19
C ARG A 351 -8.11 10.99 -8.13
N GLY A 352 -7.39 9.89 -7.90
CA GLY A 352 -5.94 9.83 -7.96
C GLY A 352 -5.41 9.43 -9.34
N VAL A 353 -4.08 9.35 -9.45
CA VAL A 353 -3.36 8.94 -10.66
C VAL A 353 -3.75 7.53 -11.10
N ILE A 354 -3.80 6.57 -10.16
CA ILE A 354 -4.05 5.16 -10.47
C ILE A 354 -5.47 4.98 -11.03
N GLN A 355 -6.49 5.58 -10.39
CA GLN A 355 -7.87 5.57 -10.91
C GLN A 355 -7.92 6.14 -12.32
N SER A 356 -7.28 7.29 -12.55
CA SER A 356 -7.28 7.97 -13.84
C SER A 356 -6.66 7.10 -14.94
N MET A 357 -5.57 6.38 -14.65
CA MET A 357 -4.97 5.44 -15.61
C MET A 357 -5.88 4.26 -15.93
N MET A 358 -6.52 3.66 -14.92
CA MET A 358 -7.48 2.56 -15.15
C MET A 358 -8.65 3.00 -16.04
N GLU A 359 -9.20 4.19 -15.79
CA GLU A 359 -10.29 4.74 -16.59
C GLU A 359 -9.86 5.02 -18.04
N GLN A 360 -8.66 5.58 -18.24
CA GLN A 360 -8.12 5.86 -19.57
C GLN A 360 -7.91 4.58 -20.38
N ARG A 361 -7.36 3.52 -19.77
CA ARG A 361 -7.19 2.21 -20.42
C ARG A 361 -8.54 1.56 -20.73
N ALA A 362 -9.47 1.59 -19.78
CA ALA A 362 -10.82 1.06 -19.99
C ALA A 362 -11.55 1.77 -21.14
N ALA A 363 -11.35 3.07 -21.31
CA ALA A 363 -11.92 3.84 -22.42
C ALA A 363 -11.41 3.41 -23.80
N THR A 364 -10.22 2.80 -23.89
CA THR A 364 -9.68 2.21 -25.12
C THR A 364 -9.96 0.72 -25.27
N GLY A 365 -10.67 0.10 -24.32
CA GLY A 365 -10.93 -1.33 -24.29
C GLY A 365 -9.76 -2.19 -23.79
N ASP A 366 -8.75 -1.56 -23.17
CA ASP A 366 -7.59 -2.23 -22.59
C ASP A 366 -7.67 -2.26 -21.05
N ALA A 367 -6.89 -3.14 -20.44
CA ALA A 367 -6.63 -3.14 -18.99
C ALA A 367 -5.23 -2.61 -18.69
N VAL A 368 -5.04 -2.05 -17.48
CA VAL A 368 -3.71 -1.70 -16.97
C VAL A 368 -3.00 -2.99 -16.59
N ARG A 369 -1.82 -3.25 -17.16
CA ARG A 369 -1.02 -4.44 -16.85
C ARG A 369 0.12 -4.14 -15.86
N ILE A 370 0.22 -4.94 -14.81
CA ILE A 370 1.17 -4.76 -13.71
C ILE A 370 1.89 -6.07 -13.35
N ALA A 371 3.12 -5.95 -12.87
CA ALA A 371 3.93 -7.07 -12.42
C ALA A 371 3.69 -7.37 -10.93
N MET A 372 3.21 -8.59 -10.64
CA MET A 372 3.03 -9.09 -9.27
C MET A 372 4.19 -9.98 -8.86
N PHE A 373 4.64 -9.85 -7.61
CA PHE A 373 5.74 -10.65 -7.05
C PHE A 373 5.67 -10.79 -5.52
N HIS A 374 4.69 -11.56 -5.00
CA HIS A 374 4.47 -11.72 -3.55
C HIS A 374 3.71 -13.00 -3.19
N GLY A 375 3.75 -13.40 -1.91
CA GLY A 375 2.96 -14.52 -1.35
C GLY A 375 2.11 -14.14 -0.12
N VAL A 376 2.16 -12.87 0.29
CA VAL A 376 1.35 -12.28 1.35
C VAL A 376 0.53 -11.16 0.73
N GLU A 377 -0.68 -10.95 1.22
CA GLU A 377 -1.55 -9.88 0.75
C GLU A 377 -2.14 -9.09 1.93
N VAL A 378 -2.67 -7.92 1.60
CA VAL A 378 -3.46 -7.09 2.50
C VAL A 378 -4.92 -7.56 2.48
N ASN A 379 -5.51 -7.73 3.66
CA ASN A 379 -6.90 -8.18 3.76
C ASN A 379 -7.88 -7.04 3.48
N GLU A 380 -8.87 -7.30 2.63
CA GLU A 380 -9.95 -6.36 2.27
C GLU A 380 -10.68 -5.84 3.52
N GLU A 381 -11.09 -6.75 4.40
CA GLU A 381 -11.89 -6.41 5.59
C GLU A 381 -11.13 -5.49 6.53
N ALA A 382 -9.80 -5.65 6.62
CA ALA A 382 -8.96 -4.81 7.44
C ALA A 382 -8.88 -3.39 6.92
N MET A 383 -8.77 -3.20 5.60
CA MET A 383 -8.67 -1.87 5.00
C MET A 383 -10.03 -1.17 4.95
N LEU A 384 -11.12 -1.90 4.74
CA LEU A 384 -12.48 -1.37 4.91
C LEU A 384 -12.74 -0.90 6.34
N PHE A 385 -12.36 -1.70 7.34
CA PHE A 385 -12.42 -1.31 8.76
C PHE A 385 -11.55 -0.08 9.04
N THR A 386 -10.31 -0.08 8.56
CA THR A 386 -9.35 1.01 8.76
C THR A 386 -9.89 2.31 8.20
N HIS A 387 -10.44 2.31 6.98
CA HIS A 387 -11.09 3.47 6.39
C HIS A 387 -12.21 4.00 7.29
N TRP A 388 -13.16 3.14 7.68
CA TRP A 388 -14.28 3.54 8.53
C TRP A 388 -13.82 4.10 9.89
N ALA A 389 -12.77 3.53 10.48
CA ALA A 389 -12.21 4.00 11.73
C ALA A 389 -11.55 5.39 11.57
N LEU A 390 -10.77 5.60 10.51
CA LEU A 390 -10.15 6.90 10.20
C LEU A 390 -11.21 7.97 9.96
N ASP A 391 -12.24 7.67 9.18
CA ASP A 391 -13.37 8.58 8.92
C ASP A 391 -14.13 8.95 10.21
N SER A 392 -14.30 7.97 11.11
CA SER A 392 -14.92 8.20 12.42
C SER A 392 -14.07 9.13 13.31
N ILE A 393 -12.74 8.97 13.30
CA ILE A 393 -11.81 9.84 14.03
C ILE A 393 -11.80 11.24 13.41
N ALA A 394 -11.71 11.34 12.08
CA ALA A 394 -11.72 12.60 11.34
C ALA A 394 -13.01 13.39 11.56
N SER A 395 -14.16 12.71 11.62
CA SER A 395 -15.46 13.33 11.92
C SER A 395 -15.51 13.98 13.31
N ALA A 396 -14.63 13.61 14.23
CA ALA A 396 -14.54 14.16 15.57
C ALA A 396 -13.28 15.00 15.82
N ARG A 397 -12.58 15.41 14.75
CA ARG A 397 -11.34 16.18 14.81
C ARG A 397 -11.45 17.42 15.70
N GLU A 398 -12.59 18.12 15.67
CA GLU A 398 -12.86 19.30 16.51
C GLU A 398 -12.93 19.01 18.01
N THR A 399 -13.20 17.77 18.39
CA THR A 399 -13.23 17.34 19.80
C THR A 399 -11.85 16.93 20.33
N LEU A 400 -10.85 16.82 19.43
CA LEU A 400 -9.50 16.43 19.76
C LEU A 400 -8.68 17.65 20.19
N PRO A 401 -7.77 17.51 21.18
CA PRO A 401 -6.84 18.58 21.55
C PRO A 401 -6.09 19.14 20.35
N SER A 402 -5.85 20.46 20.30
CA SER A 402 -5.22 21.13 19.15
C SER A 402 -3.79 20.64 18.84
N GLY A 403 -3.10 20.05 19.81
CA GLY A 403 -1.78 19.43 19.62
C GLY A 403 -1.79 17.91 19.54
N SER A 404 -2.97 17.28 19.41
CA SER A 404 -3.08 15.82 19.34
C SER A 404 -2.50 15.29 18.03
N TRP A 405 -1.64 14.28 18.13
CA TRP A 405 -1.08 13.59 16.95
C TRP A 405 -2.16 12.93 16.08
N LEU A 406 -3.34 12.66 16.65
CA LEU A 406 -4.51 12.13 15.93
C LEU A 406 -4.95 13.04 14.77
N ARG A 407 -4.67 14.36 14.85
CA ARG A 407 -4.93 15.31 13.77
C ARG A 407 -4.03 15.10 12.54
N ASN A 408 -2.95 14.34 12.68
CA ASN A 408 -2.01 14.00 11.62
C ASN A 408 -2.30 12.64 10.98
N LEU A 409 -3.31 11.92 11.45
CA LEU A 409 -3.78 10.70 10.79
C LEU A 409 -4.31 11.01 9.39
N PRO A 410 -4.26 10.05 8.45
CA PRO A 410 -5.02 10.15 7.23
C PRO A 410 -6.51 10.34 7.56
N VAL A 411 -7.20 11.19 6.81
CA VAL A 411 -8.66 11.37 6.91
C VAL A 411 -9.43 10.22 6.25
N GLY A 412 -8.75 9.43 5.41
CA GLY A 412 -9.33 8.25 4.80
C GLY A 412 -8.29 7.41 4.08
N VAL A 413 -8.63 6.15 3.87
CA VAL A 413 -7.91 5.22 3.00
C VAL A 413 -8.89 4.69 1.97
N GLU A 414 -8.54 4.78 0.69
CA GLU A 414 -9.31 4.18 -0.41
C GLU A 414 -8.57 2.95 -0.92
N ILE A 415 -9.23 1.78 -0.91
CA ILE A 415 -8.84 0.65 -1.77
C ILE A 415 -9.20 1.04 -3.21
N ILE A 416 -8.17 1.19 -4.05
CA ILE A 416 -8.33 1.71 -5.41
C ILE A 416 -8.63 0.59 -6.40
N GLY A 417 -7.89 -0.52 -6.29
CA GLY A 417 -7.92 -1.57 -7.30
C GLY A 417 -7.62 -2.95 -6.75
N SER A 418 -8.06 -3.94 -7.52
CA SER A 418 -7.83 -5.37 -7.33
C SER A 418 -7.16 -5.94 -8.58
N THR A 419 -6.49 -7.07 -8.45
CA THR A 419 -5.89 -7.76 -9.61
C THR A 419 -6.73 -8.93 -10.08
N LYS A 420 -6.70 -9.19 -11.39
CA LYS A 420 -7.21 -10.42 -11.99
C LYS A 420 -6.14 -11.06 -12.86
N LEU A 421 -6.19 -12.38 -12.95
CA LEU A 421 -5.33 -13.13 -13.85
C LEU A 421 -5.70 -12.85 -15.31
N CYS A 422 -4.68 -12.53 -16.13
CA CYS A 422 -4.84 -12.35 -17.57
C CYS A 422 -5.23 -13.65 -18.29
N GLU A 423 -4.71 -14.78 -17.81
CA GLU A 423 -4.85 -16.09 -18.45
C GLU A 423 -5.13 -17.17 -17.41
N ASP A 424 -5.77 -18.25 -17.85
CA ASP A 424 -5.96 -19.44 -17.02
C ASP A 424 -4.59 -20.03 -16.66
N VAL A 425 -4.32 -20.20 -15.37
CA VAL A 425 -3.07 -20.79 -14.91
C VAL A 425 -3.33 -21.99 -14.05
N ASN A 426 -2.58 -23.06 -14.31
CA ASN A 426 -2.55 -24.22 -13.43
C ASN A 426 -1.49 -23.99 -12.36
N ARG A 427 -1.92 -23.64 -11.13
CA ARG A 427 -1.04 -23.42 -9.98
C ARG A 427 -1.29 -24.51 -8.95
N ASP A 428 -0.22 -25.22 -8.58
CA ASP A 428 -0.24 -26.31 -7.59
C ASP A 428 -1.32 -27.38 -7.83
N GLY A 429 -1.62 -27.65 -9.11
CA GLY A 429 -2.63 -28.63 -9.53
C GLY A 429 -4.07 -28.13 -9.51
N ARG A 430 -4.30 -26.83 -9.26
CA ARG A 430 -5.59 -26.16 -9.37
C ARG A 430 -5.58 -25.20 -10.57
N LEU A 431 -6.60 -25.31 -11.42
CA LEU A 431 -6.86 -24.31 -12.45
C LEU A 431 -7.47 -23.07 -11.78
N VAL A 432 -6.78 -21.94 -11.87
CA VAL A 432 -7.34 -20.63 -11.53
C VAL A 432 -7.76 -19.99 -12.85
N ALA A 433 -9.04 -19.62 -12.95
CA ALA A 433 -9.59 -19.09 -14.19
C ALA A 433 -9.17 -17.62 -14.37
N SER A 434 -8.87 -17.25 -15.61
CA SER A 434 -8.78 -15.85 -16.03
C SER A 434 -10.03 -15.08 -15.61
N GLY A 435 -9.81 -13.84 -15.14
CA GLY A 435 -10.88 -12.98 -14.65
C GLY A 435 -11.35 -13.23 -13.21
N GLU A 436 -10.84 -14.25 -12.51
CA GLU A 436 -10.97 -14.38 -11.05
C GLU A 436 -10.09 -13.32 -10.36
N VAL A 437 -10.60 -12.71 -9.28
CA VAL A 437 -9.82 -11.78 -8.46
C VAL A 437 -8.74 -12.58 -7.73
N SER A 438 -7.50 -12.12 -7.84
CA SER A 438 -6.33 -12.80 -7.24
C SER A 438 -5.82 -12.07 -6.02
N THR A 439 -5.79 -10.74 -6.05
CA THR A 439 -5.48 -9.89 -4.90
C THR A 439 -6.57 -8.82 -4.77
N ASP A 440 -7.28 -8.79 -3.64
CA ASP A 440 -8.39 -7.86 -3.41
C ASP A 440 -7.90 -6.41 -3.25
N VAL A 441 -6.84 -6.20 -2.47
CA VAL A 441 -6.25 -4.90 -2.16
C VAL A 441 -4.94 -4.73 -2.92
N ALA A 442 -5.01 -4.53 -4.23
CA ALA A 442 -3.81 -4.40 -5.07
C ALA A 442 -3.15 -3.02 -4.93
N CYS A 443 -3.92 -1.97 -4.67
CA CYS A 443 -3.40 -0.64 -4.40
C CYS A 443 -4.35 0.19 -3.54
N MET A 444 -3.77 1.13 -2.78
CA MET A 444 -4.50 2.04 -1.90
C MET A 444 -4.00 3.48 -2.03
N ARG A 445 -4.89 4.44 -1.75
CA ARG A 445 -4.56 5.85 -1.55
C ARG A 445 -4.88 6.27 -0.12
N PHE A 446 -3.94 6.96 0.52
CA PHE A 446 -4.13 7.55 1.85
C PHE A 446 -4.29 9.05 1.67
N ASP A 447 -5.37 9.60 2.21
CA ASP A 447 -5.71 11.00 2.02
C ASP A 447 -5.53 11.76 3.33
N TYR A 448 -4.95 12.95 3.23
CA TYR A 448 -4.69 13.83 4.36
C TYR A 448 -5.29 15.19 4.08
N CYS A 449 -5.80 15.85 5.11
CA CYS A 449 -6.34 17.20 5.03
C CYS A 449 -5.54 18.11 5.96
N ASP A 450 -4.81 19.06 5.38
CA ASP A 450 -4.05 20.05 6.15
C ASP A 450 -5.02 20.93 6.95
N ASP A 451 -4.81 21.00 8.28
CA ASP A 451 -5.65 21.81 9.17
C ASP A 451 -5.56 23.32 8.87
N ALA A 452 -4.45 23.78 8.28
CA ALA A 452 -4.21 25.20 8.05
C ALA A 452 -5.02 25.77 6.89
N ASP A 453 -5.16 25.01 5.79
CA ASP A 453 -5.75 25.49 4.54
C ASP A 453 -6.73 24.52 3.85
N GLY A 454 -6.92 23.32 4.41
CA GLY A 454 -7.78 22.28 3.84
C GLY A 454 -7.19 21.60 2.61
N THR A 455 -5.91 21.81 2.31
CA THR A 455 -5.24 21.16 1.16
C THR A 455 -5.25 19.65 1.36
N LEU A 456 -5.70 18.95 0.31
CA LEU A 456 -5.64 17.49 0.26
C LEU A 456 -4.26 17.05 -0.24
N ARG A 457 -3.67 16.08 0.45
CA ARG A 457 -2.44 15.40 0.07
C ARG A 457 -2.68 13.91 0.01
N HIS A 458 -1.96 13.23 -0.88
CA HIS A 458 -2.15 11.81 -1.12
C HIS A 458 -0.85 11.04 -0.95
N SER A 459 -0.93 9.81 -0.44
CA SER A 459 0.14 8.82 -0.52
C SER A 459 -0.41 7.57 -1.17
N TYR A 460 0.43 6.80 -1.85
CA TYR A 460 0.01 5.60 -2.56
C TYR A 460 0.72 4.37 -2.01
N SER A 461 0.04 3.24 -2.07
CA SER A 461 0.67 1.94 -1.85
C SER A 461 0.20 0.93 -2.90
N CYS A 462 1.10 0.03 -3.31
CA CYS A 462 0.86 -0.96 -4.35
C CYS A 462 1.40 -2.32 -3.89
N GLN A 463 0.60 -3.37 -3.97
CA GLN A 463 1.05 -4.75 -3.73
C GLN A 463 1.96 -5.24 -4.87
N PHE A 464 1.77 -4.70 -6.06
CA PHE A 464 2.60 -4.92 -7.24
C PHE A 464 3.85 -4.04 -7.27
N HIS A 465 4.77 -4.41 -8.15
CA HIS A 465 5.96 -3.65 -8.48
C HIS A 465 5.75 -2.88 -9.78
N PRO A 466 5.26 -1.62 -9.74
CA PRO A 466 5.02 -0.84 -10.96
C PRO A 466 6.28 -0.63 -11.80
N GLU A 467 7.45 -0.64 -11.18
CA GLU A 467 8.77 -0.51 -11.81
C GLU A 467 9.23 -1.75 -12.57
N LEU A 468 8.65 -2.92 -12.31
CA LEU A 468 9.00 -4.17 -12.98
C LEU A 468 8.17 -4.37 -14.26
N THR A 469 8.76 -5.10 -15.19
CA THR A 469 8.13 -5.49 -16.46
C THR A 469 7.74 -6.97 -16.43
N ALA A 470 7.21 -7.48 -17.55
CA ALA A 470 6.82 -8.88 -17.69
C ALA A 470 7.97 -9.87 -17.42
N SER A 471 9.22 -9.47 -17.62
CA SER A 471 10.39 -10.32 -17.37
C SER A 471 10.66 -10.53 -15.88
N LEU A 472 10.12 -9.69 -15.00
CA LEU A 472 10.42 -9.71 -13.55
C LEU A 472 11.93 -9.71 -13.29
N ARG A 473 12.66 -8.87 -14.02
CA ARG A 473 14.10 -8.69 -13.86
C ARG A 473 14.37 -7.24 -13.46
N ASP A 474 15.45 -7.04 -12.72
CA ASP A 474 15.91 -5.69 -12.49
C ASP A 474 16.74 -5.15 -13.67
N ALA A 475 16.90 -3.84 -13.71
CA ALA A 475 17.55 -3.13 -14.81
C ALA A 475 19.04 -3.47 -15.00
N ARG A 476 19.69 -4.20 -14.08
CA ARG A 476 21.06 -4.71 -14.27
C ARG A 476 21.10 -5.83 -15.31
N HIS A 477 19.98 -6.53 -15.46
CA HIS A 477 19.85 -7.74 -16.27
C HIS A 477 19.02 -7.52 -17.55
N GLU A 478 18.39 -6.35 -17.69
CA GLU A 478 17.58 -5.97 -18.84
C GLU A 478 18.31 -5.02 -19.79
N VAL A 479 17.94 -5.08 -21.07
CA VAL A 479 18.29 -4.00 -21.99
C VAL A 479 17.43 -2.79 -21.61
N PRO A 480 18.02 -1.60 -21.43
CA PRO A 480 17.27 -0.37 -21.18
C PRO A 480 16.12 -0.21 -22.17
N LEU A 481 14.88 -0.10 -21.66
CA LEU A 481 13.71 0.09 -22.50
C LEU A 481 13.86 1.36 -23.33
N GLY A 482 13.56 1.25 -24.62
CA GLY A 482 13.35 2.39 -25.49
C GLY A 482 12.10 3.18 -25.08
N PHE A 483 12.01 4.44 -25.52
CA PHE A 483 10.90 5.32 -25.17
C PHE A 483 9.52 4.74 -25.52
N SER A 484 9.40 4.08 -26.68
CA SER A 484 8.15 3.41 -27.10
C SER A 484 7.79 2.22 -26.20
N GLU A 485 8.77 1.53 -25.62
CA GLU A 485 8.53 0.38 -24.74
C GLU A 485 8.13 0.86 -23.34
N LEU A 486 8.75 1.94 -22.84
CA LEU A 486 8.31 2.64 -21.63
C LEU A 486 6.87 3.16 -21.76
N GLN A 487 6.49 3.69 -22.93
CA GLN A 487 5.10 4.11 -23.18
C GLN A 487 4.10 2.96 -23.12
N ALA A 488 4.53 1.73 -23.43
CA ALA A 488 3.71 0.53 -23.35
C ALA A 488 3.71 -0.11 -21.95
N ALA A 489 4.69 0.20 -21.10
CA ALA A 489 4.82 -0.33 -19.74
C ALA A 489 3.92 0.43 -18.75
N ASP A 490 2.69 -0.07 -18.59
CA ASP A 490 1.66 0.54 -17.74
C ASP A 490 2.10 0.79 -16.29
N GLY A 491 2.73 -0.19 -15.64
CA GLY A 491 3.27 0.00 -14.30
C GLY A 491 4.27 1.15 -14.20
N GLN A 492 5.23 1.21 -15.12
CA GLN A 492 6.29 2.22 -15.07
C GLN A 492 5.75 3.62 -15.35
N ARG A 493 4.79 3.73 -16.28
CA ARG A 493 4.05 4.98 -16.49
C ARG A 493 3.27 5.39 -15.24
N MET A 494 2.63 4.44 -14.56
CA MET A 494 1.91 4.71 -13.32
C MET A 494 2.85 5.26 -12.25
N LEU A 495 3.98 4.62 -12.01
CA LEU A 495 4.96 5.10 -11.03
C LEU A 495 5.48 6.49 -11.40
N ALA A 496 5.76 6.75 -12.68
CA ALA A 496 6.19 8.07 -13.14
C ALA A 496 5.13 9.14 -12.91
N HIS A 497 3.85 8.86 -13.18
CA HIS A 497 2.76 9.78 -12.90
C HIS A 497 2.61 10.06 -11.39
N ILE A 498 2.75 9.03 -10.53
CA ILE A 498 2.68 9.21 -9.07
C ILE A 498 3.84 10.07 -8.58
N LEU A 499 5.07 9.82 -9.05
CA LEU A 499 6.24 10.60 -8.69
C LEU A 499 6.12 12.07 -9.12
N ALA A 500 5.40 12.34 -10.21
CA ALA A 500 5.21 13.69 -10.74
C ALA A 500 4.08 14.49 -10.04
N GLU A 501 3.24 13.86 -9.22
CA GLU A 501 2.06 14.50 -8.61
C GLU A 501 2.43 15.66 -7.66
N ASP A 502 3.62 15.58 -7.03
CA ASP A 502 4.12 16.54 -6.03
C ASP A 502 5.37 17.33 -6.50
N THR A 503 5.79 17.22 -7.77
CA THR A 503 7.03 17.83 -8.30
C THR A 503 6.87 19.16 -9.03
#